data_AF-A0A852VN57-F1
#
_entry.id   AF-A0A852VN57-F1
#
_cell.length_a   1.000
_cell.length_b   1.000
_cell.length_c   1.000
_cell.angle_alpha   90.00
_cell.angle_beta   90.00
_cell.angle_gamma   90.00
#
_symmetry.space_group_name_H-M   'P 1'
#
loop_
_entity.id
_entity.type
_entity.pdbx_description
1 polymer ?
#
loop_
_entity_poly.entity_id
_entity_poly.type
_entity_poly.pdbx_seq_one_letter_code
_entity_poly.pdbx_strand_id
1 'polypeptide(L)'
;MFQFSYKLKVAERVKAKCQRHPRYNPERDGRGGIKGGCSTCFSLFDLHQARLSLDAAHREFLRRATPWSHVRRPRNRTNSQRQKDPPFGSQPL
;
A
#
# COMPACT_ATOMS: atom_id res chain seq x y z
N MET A 1 -8.53 26.44 12.66
CA MET A 1 -7.47 25.81 11.84
C MET A 1 -7.90 24.38 11.53
N PHE A 2 -8.02 24.02 10.26
CA PHE A 2 -8.44 22.67 9.86
C PHE A 2 -7.22 21.75 9.81
N GLN A 3 -7.14 20.79 10.72
CA GLN A 3 -6.04 19.84 10.84
C GLN A 3 -6.61 18.45 11.11
N PHE A 4 -6.16 17.46 10.34
CA PHE A 4 -6.50 16.06 10.57
C PHE A 4 -5.31 15.17 10.19
N SER A 5 -5.33 13.93 10.69
CA SER A 5 -4.38 12.90 10.31
C SER A 5 -5.13 11.68 9.82
N TYR A 6 -4.68 11.08 8.72
CA TYR A 6 -5.30 9.91 8.12
C TYR A 6 -4.24 8.83 7.90
N LYS A 7 -4.52 7.61 8.37
CA LYS A 7 -3.65 6.43 8.21
C LYS A 7 -4.50 5.28 7.68
N LEU A 8 -4.46 5.05 6.37
CA LEU A 8 -5.11 3.88 5.76
C LEU A 8 -4.17 2.67 5.83
N LYS A 9 -4.56 1.64 6.57
CA LYS A 9 -3.90 0.33 6.56
C LYS A 9 -4.91 -0.71 6.06
N VAL A 10 -4.71 -1.20 4.84
CA VAL A 10 -5.49 -2.30 4.28
C VAL A 10 -4.51 -3.40 3.92
N ALA A 11 -4.57 -4.52 4.64
CA ALA A 11 -3.67 -5.67 4.46
C ALA A 11 -4.49 -6.95 4.32
N GLU A 12 -5.38 -6.98 3.33
CA GLU A 12 -6.21 -8.14 3.05
C GLU A 12 -5.63 -8.99 1.92
N ARG A 13 -5.32 -10.25 2.23
CA ARG A 13 -4.81 -11.21 1.25
C ARG A 13 -5.90 -12.18 0.86
N VAL A 14 -6.60 -11.88 -0.22
CA VAL A 14 -7.65 -12.76 -0.75
C VAL A 14 -7.06 -13.78 -1.72
N LYS A 15 -7.26 -15.07 -1.42
CA LYS A 15 -6.99 -16.20 -2.33
C LYS A 15 -8.29 -16.95 -2.57
N ALA A 16 -9.09 -16.49 -3.52
CA ALA A 16 -10.38 -17.07 -3.81
C ALA A 16 -10.46 -17.52 -5.28
N LYS A 17 -11.17 -18.63 -5.52
CA LYS A 17 -11.44 -19.19 -6.85
C LYS A 17 -12.86 -19.72 -6.89
N CYS A 18 -13.50 -19.66 -8.04
CA CYS A 18 -14.77 -20.34 -8.25
C CYS A 18 -14.50 -21.83 -8.47
N GLN A 19 -15.16 -22.71 -7.70
CA GLN A 19 -15.02 -24.17 -7.88
C GLN A 19 -15.61 -24.63 -9.22
N ARG A 20 -16.71 -24.01 -9.68
CA ARG A 20 -17.34 -24.31 -10.97
C ARG A 20 -16.52 -23.80 -12.16
N HIS A 21 -15.82 -22.68 -11.97
CA HIS A 21 -15.04 -22.01 -12.99
C HIS A 21 -13.61 -21.73 -12.50
N PRO A 22 -12.77 -22.77 -12.37
CA PRO A 22 -11.42 -22.61 -11.80
C PRO A 22 -10.48 -21.78 -12.67
N ARG A 23 -10.82 -21.58 -13.95
CA ARG A 23 -10.04 -20.77 -14.91
C ARG A 23 -10.47 -19.31 -14.97
N TYR A 24 -11.62 -18.95 -14.40
CA TYR A 24 -12.10 -17.57 -14.42
C TYR A 24 -11.21 -16.69 -13.55
N ASN A 25 -10.67 -15.62 -14.15
CA ASN A 25 -9.88 -14.62 -13.47
C ASN A 25 -10.54 -13.24 -13.62
N PRO A 26 -11.09 -12.65 -12.53
CA PRO A 26 -11.80 -11.37 -12.59
C PRO A 26 -10.92 -10.19 -13.06
N GLU A 27 -9.59 -10.26 -12.89
CA GLU A 27 -8.65 -9.22 -13.34
C GLU A 27 -8.40 -9.27 -14.85
N ARG A 28 -8.44 -10.47 -15.45
CA ARG A 28 -8.16 -10.66 -16.88
C ARG A 28 -9.41 -10.73 -17.74
N ASP A 29 -10.40 -11.50 -17.29
CA ASP A 29 -11.60 -11.79 -18.06
C ASP A 29 -12.71 -10.76 -17.83
N GLY A 30 -12.64 -10.03 -16.71
CA GLY A 30 -13.64 -9.06 -16.29
C GLY A 30 -15.05 -9.65 -16.20
N ARG A 31 -16.07 -8.78 -16.27
CA ARG A 31 -17.48 -9.20 -16.17
C ARG A 31 -17.92 -10.09 -17.33
N GLY A 32 -17.35 -9.89 -18.52
CA GLY A 32 -17.71 -10.65 -19.73
C GLY A 32 -17.26 -12.12 -19.70
N GLY A 33 -16.26 -12.46 -18.88
CA GLY A 33 -15.79 -13.84 -18.70
C GLY A 33 -16.71 -14.72 -17.84
N ILE A 34 -17.77 -14.17 -17.24
CA ILE A 34 -18.64 -14.89 -16.33
C ILE A 34 -19.54 -15.83 -17.12
N LYS A 35 -19.30 -17.13 -16.95
CA LYS A 35 -20.08 -18.19 -17.61
C LYS A 35 -21.37 -18.50 -16.85
N GLY A 36 -22.49 -18.54 -17.58
CA GLY A 36 -23.78 -19.02 -17.07
C GLY A 36 -24.32 -18.27 -15.86
N GLY A 37 -23.95 -16.99 -15.69
CA GLY A 37 -24.44 -16.17 -14.57
C GLY A 37 -24.00 -16.66 -13.18
N CYS A 38 -22.82 -17.28 -13.07
CA CYS A 38 -22.35 -17.82 -11.79
C CYS A 38 -22.18 -16.75 -10.71
N SER A 39 -22.95 -16.88 -9.61
CA SER A 39 -22.93 -15.96 -8.47
C SER A 39 -21.54 -15.79 -7.85
N THR A 40 -20.79 -16.89 -7.68
CA THR A 40 -19.42 -16.82 -7.14
C THR A 40 -18.48 -16.03 -8.05
N CYS A 41 -18.60 -16.18 -9.38
CA CYS A 41 -17.80 -15.40 -10.33
C CYS A 41 -18.15 -13.91 -10.27
N PHE A 42 -19.43 -13.57 -10.07
CA PHE A 42 -19.83 -12.19 -9.81
C PHE A 42 -19.22 -11.66 -8.52
N SER A 43 -19.33 -12.37 -7.39
CA SER A 43 -18.74 -11.91 -6.13
C SER A 43 -17.22 -11.70 -6.21
N LEU A 44 -16.50 -12.56 -6.93
CA LEU A 44 -15.07 -12.39 -7.19
C LEU A 44 -14.76 -11.16 -8.04
N PHE A 45 -15.61 -10.87 -9.02
CA PHE A 45 -15.51 -9.66 -9.84
C PHE A 45 -15.82 -8.39 -9.04
N ASP A 46 -16.87 -8.40 -8.23
CA ASP A 46 -17.25 -7.27 -7.38
C ASP A 46 -16.16 -6.96 -6.36
N LEU A 47 -15.55 -7.99 -5.77
CA LEU A 47 -14.40 -7.81 -4.89
C LEU A 47 -13.21 -7.16 -5.63
N HIS A 48 -12.95 -7.58 -6.87
CA HIS A 48 -11.91 -6.95 -7.69
C HIS A 48 -12.23 -5.48 -7.99
N GLN A 49 -13.48 -5.16 -8.32
CA GLN A 49 -13.94 -3.77 -8.51
C GLN A 49 -13.80 -2.93 -7.24
N ALA A 50 -14.13 -3.49 -6.08
CA ALA A 50 -13.97 -2.81 -4.79
C ALA A 50 -12.50 -2.46 -4.53
N ARG A 51 -11.57 -3.38 -4.84
CA ARG A 51 -10.12 -3.12 -4.75
C ARG A 51 -9.71 -1.94 -5.65
N LEU A 52 -10.11 -1.95 -6.92
CA LEU A 52 -9.78 -0.87 -7.86
C LEU A 52 -10.34 0.48 -7.39
N SER A 53 -11.56 0.48 -6.87
CA SER A 53 -12.22 1.67 -6.33
C SER A 53 -11.47 2.22 -5.12
N LEU A 54 -10.99 1.35 -4.23
CA LEU A 54 -10.18 1.74 -3.08
C LEU A 54 -8.84 2.35 -3.49
N ASP A 55 -8.16 1.74 -4.45
CA ASP A 55 -6.91 2.26 -5.00
C ASP A 55 -7.12 3.64 -5.66
N ALA A 56 -8.21 3.82 -6.42
CA ALA A 56 -8.55 5.09 -7.04
C ALA A 56 -8.87 6.18 -6.00
N ALA A 57 -9.69 5.87 -5.00
CA ALA A 57 -10.03 6.79 -3.93
C ALA A 57 -8.79 7.21 -3.13
N HIS A 58 -7.87 6.28 -2.87
CA HIS A 58 -6.62 6.57 -2.18
C HIS A 58 -5.72 7.51 -3.01
N ARG A 59 -5.55 7.24 -4.32
CA ARG A 59 -4.78 8.13 -5.20
C ARG A 59 -5.38 9.54 -5.26
N GLU A 60 -6.71 9.65 -5.35
CA GLU A 60 -7.40 10.93 -5.39
C GLU A 60 -7.24 11.69 -4.05
N PHE A 61 -7.33 10.98 -2.92
CA PHE A 61 -7.05 11.56 -1.62
C PHE A 61 -5.65 12.17 -1.55
N LEU A 62 -4.61 11.43 -2.00
CA LEU A 62 -3.23 11.92 -2.02
C LEU A 62 -3.05 13.12 -2.97
N ARG A 63 -3.69 13.08 -4.15
CA ARG A 63 -3.68 14.19 -5.11
C ARG A 63 -4.25 15.47 -4.49
N ARG A 64 -5.38 15.37 -3.78
CA ARG A 64 -6.00 16.51 -3.08
C ARG A 64 -5.21 16.95 -1.86
N ALA A 65 -4.56 16.04 -1.15
CA ALA A 65 -3.75 16.37 0.02
C ALA A 65 -2.42 17.04 -0.35
N THR A 66 -1.91 16.82 -1.58
CA THR A 66 -0.58 17.26 -2.05
C THR A 66 -0.24 18.73 -1.74
N PRO A 67 -1.14 19.72 -1.93
CA PRO A 67 -0.82 21.13 -1.64
C PRO A 67 -0.55 21.42 -0.15
N TRP A 68 -1.02 20.56 0.75
CA TRP A 68 -0.95 20.75 2.21
C TRP A 68 -0.16 19.65 2.93
N SER A 69 0.12 18.52 2.27
CA SER A 69 0.95 17.46 2.81
C SER A 69 2.41 17.77 2.55
N HIS A 70 3.11 18.35 3.53
CA HIS A 70 4.56 18.39 3.51
C HIS A 70 5.08 16.95 3.49
N VAL A 71 5.65 16.53 2.35
CA VAL A 71 6.46 15.32 2.26
C VAL A 71 7.61 15.51 3.24
N ARG A 72 7.50 14.95 4.45
CA ARG A 72 8.64 14.89 5.37
C ARG A 72 9.70 14.06 4.65
N ARG A 73 10.72 14.72 4.10
CA ARG A 73 11.93 14.02 3.64
C ARG A 73 12.38 13.15 4.82
N PRO A 74 12.55 11.84 4.65
CA PRO A 74 13.15 11.03 5.69
C PRO A 74 14.51 11.65 6.01
N ARG A 75 14.68 12.09 7.26
CA ARG A 75 15.93 12.68 7.72
C ARG A 75 16.96 11.57 7.63
N ASN A 76 17.86 11.67 6.65
CA ASN A 76 18.95 10.73 6.45
C ASN A 76 19.72 10.67 7.77
N ARG A 77 19.54 9.57 8.51
CA ARG A 77 20.16 9.34 9.82
C ARG A 77 21.55 8.75 9.59
N THR A 78 22.33 9.41 8.75
CA THR A 78 23.72 9.07 8.49
C THR A 78 24.55 10.08 9.27
N ASN A 79 25.44 9.57 10.13
CA ASN A 79 26.58 10.28 10.72
C ASN A 79 26.45 10.84 12.16
N SER A 80 26.08 10.01 13.15
CA SER A 80 26.40 10.26 14.58
C SER A 80 27.25 9.16 15.24
N GLN A 81 27.74 8.18 14.48
CA GLN A 81 28.54 7.07 15.02
C GLN A 81 30.01 7.19 14.61
N ARG A 82 30.60 8.39 14.76
CA ARG A 82 32.04 8.64 14.48
C ARG A 82 32.74 9.48 15.55
N GLN A 83 32.25 9.45 16.78
CA GLN A 83 32.86 10.21 17.87
C GLN A 83 32.71 9.52 19.23
N LYS A 84 33.32 8.34 19.38
CA LYS A 84 33.68 7.77 20.69
C LYS A 84 34.88 6.84 20.55
N ASP A 85 36.03 7.41 20.22
CA ASP A 85 37.33 6.84 20.60
C ASP A 85 38.11 7.97 21.31
N PRO A 86 38.43 7.84 22.60
CA PRO A 86 39.20 8.84 23.32
C PRO A 86 40.70 8.80 22.93
N PRO A 87 41.42 9.93 23.02
CA PRO A 87 42.85 9.98 22.73
C PRO A 87 43.62 9.31 23.87
N PHE A 88 44.31 8.20 23.58
CA PHE A 88 45.18 7.56 24.56
C PHE A 88 46.52 8.31 24.61
N GLY A 89 46.64 9.16 25.63
CA GLY A 89 47.78 9.23 26.56
C GLY A 89 49.18 9.40 26.00
N SER A 90 49.74 10.58 26.19
CA SER A 90 51.16 10.90 26.09
C SER A 90 51.99 10.31 27.26
N GLN A 91 53.13 9.69 26.91
CA GLN A 91 54.46 9.63 27.61
C GLN A 91 54.58 8.88 28.96
N PRO A 92 55.79 8.56 29.52
CA PRO A 92 57.17 8.98 29.13
C PRO A 92 58.30 7.90 29.15
N LEU A 93 59.50 8.36 28.71
CA LEU A 93 60.90 7.93 28.95
C LEU A 93 61.38 6.54 28.49
#